data_AF-A0A1Q7YD86-F1
#
_entry.id   AF-A0A1Q7YD86-F1
#
_cell.length_a   1.000
_cell.length_b   1.000
_cell.length_c   1.000
_cell.angle_alpha   90.00
_cell.angle_beta   90.00
_cell.angle_gamma   90.00
#
_symmetry.space_group_name_H-M   'P 1'
#
loop_
_entity.id
_entity.type
_entity.pdbx_description
1 polymer ?
#
loop_
_entity_poly.entity_id
_entity_poly.type
_entity_poly.pdbx_seq_one_letter_code
_entity_poly.pdbx_strand_id
1 'polypeptide(L)'
;MRMVLQRKGCEVVEATNGREAVEMAGQVNPNLILMDLSMPVMDGYEATRRIHERADLHSIPIVAVSAYCDAHNRQKAMAAGCVECVGKPVDFGLIDGILKKHLRFH
;
A
#
# COMPACT_ATOMS: atom_id res chain seq x y z
N MET A 1 9.05 4.28 8.51
CA MET A 1 9.20 3.64 7.18
C MET A 1 9.76 4.60 6.13
N ARG A 2 9.26 5.85 6.06
CA ARG A 2 9.70 6.90 5.13
C ARG A 2 11.21 7.04 4.93
N MET A 3 11.98 7.24 5.99
CA MET A 3 13.43 7.46 5.87
C MET A 3 14.16 6.30 5.17
N VAL A 4 13.70 5.06 5.35
CA VAL A 4 14.32 3.89 4.70
C VAL A 4 13.99 3.85 3.21
N LEU A 5 12.74 4.13 2.84
CA LEU A 5 12.32 4.21 1.44
C LEU A 5 13.03 5.37 0.71
N GLN A 6 13.16 6.53 1.36
CA GLN A 6 13.89 7.67 0.80
C GLN A 6 15.38 7.36 0.60
N ARG A 7 16.03 6.66 1.53
CA ARG A 7 17.42 6.18 1.37
C ARG A 7 17.60 5.20 0.21
N LYS A 8 16.52 4.59 -0.26
CA LYS A 8 16.49 3.71 -1.43
C LYS A 8 16.16 4.46 -2.73
N GLY A 9 16.07 5.79 -2.69
CA GLY A 9 15.79 6.63 -3.85
C GLY A 9 14.30 6.77 -4.17
N CYS A 10 13.40 6.30 -3.31
CA CYS A 10 11.96 6.49 -3.51
C CYS A 10 11.53 7.90 -3.08
N GLU A 11 10.71 8.55 -3.91
CA GLU A 11 9.88 9.65 -3.44
C GLU A 11 8.72 9.09 -2.61
N VAL A 12 8.51 9.65 -1.42
CA VAL A 12 7.54 9.12 -0.44
C VAL A 12 6.56 10.21 -0.06
N VAL A 13 5.29 9.93 -0.31
CA VAL A 13 4.14 10.72 0.15
C VAL A 13 3.39 9.89 1.19
N GLU A 14 2.99 10.51 2.30
CA GLU A 14 2.35 9.83 3.43
C GLU A 14 0.92 10.32 3.59
N ALA A 15 -0.01 9.37 3.75
CA ALA A 15 -1.40 9.62 4.13
C ALA A 15 -1.63 9.24 5.59
N THR A 16 -2.42 10.03 6.30
CA THR A 16 -2.75 9.80 7.72
C THR A 16 -4.03 8.99 7.90
N ASN A 17 -4.83 8.82 6.85
CA ASN A 17 -6.08 8.05 6.85
C ASN A 17 -6.47 7.61 5.43
N GLY A 18 -7.47 6.72 5.32
CA GLY A 18 -7.88 6.16 4.01
C GLY A 18 -8.49 7.15 3.04
N ARG A 19 -9.13 8.23 3.50
CA ARG A 19 -9.67 9.28 2.61
C ARG A 19 -8.53 10.05 1.96
N GLU A 20 -7.58 10.50 2.77
CA GLU A 20 -6.39 11.21 2.30
C GLU A 20 -5.57 10.33 1.35
N ALA A 21 -5.49 9.02 1.61
CA ALA A 21 -4.82 8.07 0.74
C ALA A 21 -5.45 8.00 -0.66
N VAL A 22 -6.79 7.97 -0.76
CA VAL A 22 -7.51 7.96 -2.05
C VAL A 22 -7.29 9.28 -2.80
N GLU A 23 -7.36 10.42 -2.10
CA GLU A 23 -7.17 11.74 -2.70
C GLU A 23 -5.73 11.92 -3.21
N MET A 24 -4.73 11.59 -2.39
CA MET A 24 -3.32 11.71 -2.78
C MET A 24 -2.92 10.71 -3.85
N ALA A 25 -3.44 9.48 -3.84
CA ALA A 25 -3.18 8.52 -4.92
C ALA A 25 -3.61 9.09 -6.28
N GLY A 26 -4.75 9.78 -6.35
CA GLY A 26 -5.23 10.44 -7.56
C GLY A 26 -4.44 11.67 -7.98
N GLN A 27 -3.77 12.35 -7.05
CA GLN A 27 -2.95 13.53 -7.36
C GLN A 27 -1.51 13.17 -7.75
N VAL A 28 -0.93 12.20 -7.03
CA VAL A 28 0.48 11.81 -7.16
C VAL A 28 0.69 10.74 -8.22
N ASN A 29 -0.33 9.90 -8.46
CA ASN A 29 -0.25 8.73 -9.34
C ASN A 29 0.98 7.83 -9.02
N PRO A 30 1.06 7.28 -7.79
CA PRO A 30 2.25 6.58 -7.33
C PRO A 30 2.47 5.24 -8.06
N ASN A 31 3.72 4.78 -8.12
CA ASN A 31 4.03 3.48 -8.72
C ASN A 31 3.75 2.28 -7.80
N LEU A 32 3.59 2.52 -6.49
CA LEU A 32 3.31 1.50 -5.47
C LEU A 32 2.65 2.19 -4.27
N ILE A 33 1.66 1.53 -3.66
CA ILE A 33 1.02 2.00 -2.42
C ILE A 33 1.26 0.97 -1.32
N LEU A 34 1.82 1.43 -0.20
CA LEU A 34 1.83 0.66 1.05
C LEU A 34 0.64 1.11 1.88
N MET A 35 -0.39 0.26 1.96
CA MET A 35 -1.66 0.59 2.61
C MET A 35 -1.72 -0.01 4.01
N ASP A 36 -1.84 0.83 5.04
CA ASP A 36 -2.12 0.35 6.39
C ASP A 36 -3.58 -0.11 6.49
N LEU A 37 -3.82 -1.35 6.92
CA LEU A 37 -5.18 -1.84 7.13
C LEU A 37 -5.77 -1.39 8.47
N SER A 38 -4.92 -0.96 9.41
CA SER A 38 -5.33 -0.49 10.74
C SER A 38 -5.40 1.04 10.79
N MET A 39 -6.13 1.67 9.86
CA MET A 39 -6.29 3.13 9.79
C MET A 39 -7.54 3.64 10.52
N PRO A 40 -7.47 4.83 11.15
CA PRO A 40 -8.64 5.56 11.62
C PRO A 40 -9.44 6.20 10.46
N VAL A 41 -10.68 6.58 10.72
CA VAL A 41 -11.62 7.29 9.81
C VAL A 41 -12.12 6.46 8.62
N MET A 42 -11.22 5.90 7.81
CA MET A 42 -11.54 4.99 6.71
C MET A 42 -10.57 3.81 6.77
N ASP A 43 -11.15 2.62 6.76
CA ASP A 43 -10.44 1.35 6.72
C ASP A 43 -9.60 1.21 5.43
N GLY A 44 -8.39 0.66 5.54
CA GLY A 44 -7.51 0.43 4.40
C GLY A 44 -8.09 -0.51 3.34
N TYR A 45 -9.01 -1.41 3.71
CA TYR A 45 -9.73 -2.22 2.73
C TYR A 45 -10.63 -1.36 1.82
N GLU A 46 -11.37 -0.43 2.41
CA GLU A 46 -12.25 0.50 1.67
C GLU A 46 -11.43 1.47 0.82
N ALA A 47 -10.33 2.00 1.37
CA ALA A 47 -9.42 2.86 0.60
C ALA A 47 -8.84 2.13 -0.62
N THR A 48 -8.44 0.87 -0.47
CA THR A 48 -7.95 0.03 -1.58
C THR A 48 -9.00 -0.10 -2.68
N ARG A 49 -10.25 -0.44 -2.32
CA ARG A 49 -11.33 -0.57 -3.30
C ARG A 49 -11.56 0.72 -4.08
N ARG A 50 -11.64 1.86 -3.38
CA ARG A 50 -11.85 3.17 -4.02
C ARG A 50 -10.71 3.58 -4.94
N ILE A 51 -9.46 3.27 -4.58
CA ILE A 51 -8.31 3.50 -5.46
C ILE A 51 -8.46 2.64 -6.72
N HIS A 52 -8.89 1.38 -6.59
CA HIS A 52 -9.05 0.48 -7.73
C HIS A 52 -10.31 0.69 -8.57
N GLU A 53 -11.33 1.36 -8.05
CA GLU A 53 -12.50 1.82 -8.81
C GLU A 53 -12.14 2.94 -9.80
N ARG A 54 -11.01 3.63 -9.58
CA ARG A 54 -10.51 4.68 -10.45
C ARG A 54 -9.69 4.11 -11.59
N ALA A 55 -10.13 4.35 -12.83
CA ALA A 55 -9.49 3.79 -14.03
C ALA A 55 -8.02 4.20 -14.19
N ASP A 56 -7.65 5.41 -13.73
CA ASP A 56 -6.28 5.94 -13.74
C ASP A 56 -5.35 5.27 -12.70
N LEU A 57 -5.91 4.63 -11.67
CA LEU A 57 -5.16 4.07 -10.54
C LEU A 57 -5.32 2.54 -10.40
N HIS A 58 -6.23 1.93 -11.16
CA HIS A 58 -6.57 0.50 -11.08
C HIS A 58 -5.36 -0.44 -11.22
N SER A 59 -4.37 -0.03 -12.01
CA SER A 59 -3.16 -0.83 -12.25
C SER A 59 -2.08 -0.67 -11.16
N ILE A 60 -2.25 0.27 -10.22
CA ILE A 60 -1.26 0.53 -9.18
C ILE A 60 -1.25 -0.65 -8.20
N PRO A 61 -0.09 -1.28 -7.96
CA PRO A 61 0.02 -2.33 -6.96
C PRO A 61 -0.17 -1.75 -5.56
N ILE A 62 -1.10 -2.33 -4.79
CA ILE A 62 -1.36 -1.97 -3.40
C ILE A 62 -0.92 -3.14 -2.51
N VAL A 63 0.03 -2.89 -1.62
CA VAL A 63 0.50 -3.87 -0.63
C VAL A 63 -0.08 -3.49 0.73
N ALA A 64 -0.89 -4.39 1.29
CA ALA A 64 -1.44 -4.23 2.62
C ALA A 64 -0.37 -4.44 3.70
N VAL A 65 -0.38 -3.57 4.70
CA VAL A 65 0.50 -3.63 5.87
C VAL A 65 -0.39 -3.62 7.11
N SER A 66 -0.34 -4.67 7.93
CA SER A 66 -1.22 -4.80 9.10
C SER A 66 -0.49 -5.34 10.31
N ALA A 67 -0.89 -4.90 11.52
CA ALA A 67 -0.44 -5.55 12.76
C ALA A 67 -0.97 -6.98 12.89
N TYR A 68 -2.08 -7.29 12.21
CA TYR A 68 -2.72 -8.59 12.19
C TYR A 68 -2.86 -9.04 10.73
N CYS A 69 -1.81 -9.65 10.17
CA CYS A 69 -1.86 -10.30 8.85
C CYS A 69 -1.93 -11.82 9.04
N ASP A 70 -3.03 -12.29 9.64
CA ASP A 70 -3.39 -13.71 9.64
C ASP A 70 -4.01 -14.13 8.28
N ALA A 71 -4.32 -15.42 8.13
CA ALA A 71 -4.89 -15.96 6.91
C ALA A 71 -6.21 -15.24 6.50
N HIS A 72 -7.03 -14.87 7.48
CA HIS A 72 -8.32 -14.21 7.26
C HIS A 72 -8.13 -12.78 6.75
N ASN A 73 -7.28 -12.00 7.42
CA ASN A 73 -6.97 -10.62 7.04
C ASN A 73 -6.25 -10.56 5.69
N ARG A 74 -5.40 -11.55 5.39
CA ARG A 74 -4.78 -11.70 4.07
C ARG A 74 -5.82 -11.97 2.99
N GLN A 75 -6.78 -12.87 3.24
CA GLN A 75 -7.86 -13.14 2.29
C GLN A 75 -8.71 -11.89 2.03
N LYS A 76 -9.05 -11.13 3.09
CA LYS A 76 -9.75 -9.84 2.94
C LYS A 76 -8.95 -8.82 2.14
N ALA A 77 -7.64 -8.74 2.36
CA ALA A 77 -6.76 -7.80 1.63
C ALA A 77 -6.75 -8.12 0.13
N MET A 78 -6.58 -9.39 -0.21
CA MET A 78 -6.63 -9.86 -1.59
C MET A 78 -8.00 -9.60 -2.23
N ALA A 79 -9.08 -9.87 -1.50
CA ALA A 79 -10.44 -9.59 -1.97
C ALA A 79 -10.74 -8.08 -2.13
N ALA A 80 -10.01 -7.21 -1.43
CA ALA A 80 -10.09 -5.76 -1.62
C ALA A 80 -9.28 -5.24 -2.82
N GLY A 81 -8.43 -6.07 -3.42
CA GLY A 81 -7.57 -5.72 -4.54
C GLY A 81 -6.07 -5.64 -4.21
N CYS A 82 -5.66 -5.88 -2.95
CA CYS A 82 -4.23 -5.85 -2.62
C CYS A 82 -3.48 -6.99 -3.33
N VAL A 83 -2.27 -6.71 -3.82
CA VAL A 83 -1.41 -7.71 -4.47
C VAL A 83 -0.65 -8.56 -3.45
N GLU A 84 -0.46 -8.03 -2.24
CA GLU A 84 0.26 -8.67 -1.15
C GLU A 84 -0.22 -8.15 0.21
N CYS A 85 -0.10 -8.97 1.27
CA CYS A 85 -0.31 -8.55 2.66
C CYS A 85 0.94 -8.90 3.46
N VAL A 86 1.38 -7.94 4.27
CA VAL A 86 2.58 -7.98 5.08
C VAL A 86 2.22 -7.68 6.53
N GLY A 87 2.75 -8.50 7.44
CA GLY A 87 2.63 -8.29 8.88
C GLY A 87 3.61 -7.22 9.38
N LYS A 88 3.18 -6.41 10.34
CA LYS A 88 4.07 -5.55 11.14
C LYS A 88 4.72 -6.38 12.27
N PRO A 89 5.97 -6.10 12.67
CA PRO A 89 6.87 -5.08 12.10
C PRO A 89 7.34 -5.50 10.70
N VAL A 90 7.37 -4.53 9.78
CA VAL A 90 7.80 -4.80 8.41
C VAL A 90 9.31 -4.89 8.35
N ASP A 91 9.82 -6.02 7.87
CA ASP A 91 11.25 -6.23 7.64
C ASP A 91 11.77 -5.45 6.43
N PHE A 92 12.99 -4.93 6.52
CA PHE A 92 13.58 -4.13 5.44
C PHE A 92 13.92 -4.95 4.19
N GLY A 93 14.33 -6.21 4.36
CA GLY A 93 14.54 -7.14 3.25
C GLY A 93 13.24 -7.49 2.55
N LEU A 94 12.14 -7.58 3.30
CA LEU A 94 10.80 -7.77 2.72
C LEU A 94 10.36 -6.56 1.88
N ILE A 95 10.54 -5.34 2.38
CA ILE A 95 10.30 -4.12 1.59
C ILE A 95 11.15 -4.10 0.33
N ASP A 96 12.43 -4.47 0.42
CA ASP A 96 13.29 -4.56 -0.76
C ASP A 96 12.80 -5.56 -1.80
N GLY A 97 12.31 -6.71 -1.36
CA GLY A 97 11.67 -7.69 -2.25
C GLY A 97 10.44 -7.11 -2.94
N ILE A 98 9.57 -6.42 -2.19
CA ILE A 98 8.35 -5.79 -2.71
C ILE A 98 8.69 -4.69 -3.71
N LEU A 99 9.62 -3.81 -3.37
CA LEU A 99 10.06 -2.74 -4.27
C LEU A 99 10.62 -3.32 -5.56
N LYS A 100 11.50 -4.33 -5.51
CA LYS A 100 12.04 -4.98 -6.73
C LYS A 100 10.99 -5.72 -7.55
N LYS A 101 10.00 -6.31 -6.89
CA LYS A 101 8.94 -7.09 -7.53
C LYS A 101 7.91 -6.21 -8.24
N HIS A 102 7.58 -5.06 -7.66
CA HIS A 102 6.48 -4.21 -8.13
C HIS A 102 6.93 -2.90 -8.78
N LEU A 103 8.09 -2.37 -8.41
CA LEU A 103 8.73 -1.27 -9.12
C LEU A 103 9.73 -1.87 -10.12
N ARG A 104 9.44 -1.71 -11.40
CA ARG A 104 10.39 -2.05 -12.48
C ARG A 104 11.54 -1.04 -12.47
N PHE A 105 12.52 -1.25 -11.59
CA PHE A 105 13.81 -0.58 -11.73
C PHE A 105 14.48 -1.14 -12.99
N HIS A 106 14.52 -0.33 -14.05
CA HIS A 106 15.40 -0.58 -15.20
C HIS A 106 16.79 -0.06 -14.85
#